data_AF-A0A918I3W8-F1
#
_entry.id   AF-A0A918I3W8-F1
#
_cell.length_a   1.000
_cell.length_b   1.000
_cell.length_c   1.000
_cell.angle_alpha   90.00
_cell.angle_beta   90.00
_cell.angle_gamma   90.00
#
_symmetry.space_group_name_H-M   'P 1'
#
loop_
_entity.id
_entity.type
_entity.pdbx_description
1 polymer ?
#
loop_
_entity_poly.entity_id
_entity_poly.type
_entity_poly.pdbx_seq_one_letter_code
_entity_poly.pdbx_strand_id
1 'polypeptide(L)' 'MSKQTAVQDTVNAVAVATQAINDYGLTSPQAQGALDAARQAATTARAAGATDDDFHAARPH' A
#
# COMPACT_ATOMS: atom_id res chain seq x y z
N MET A 1 -8.87 -1.49 -14.48
CA MET A 1 -8.67 -1.83 -13.06
C MET A 1 -9.82 -1.21 -12.27
N SER A 2 -10.45 -1.92 -11.34
CA SER A 2 -11.55 -1.37 -10.54
C SER A 2 -11.00 -0.62 -9.32
N LYS A 3 -11.78 0.33 -8.78
CA LYS A 3 -11.47 1.02 -7.52
C LYS A 3 -11.13 0.03 -6.41
N GLN A 4 -11.95 -1.01 -6.24
CA GLN A 4 -11.76 -2.00 -5.17
C GLN A 4 -10.45 -2.79 -5.33
N THR A 5 -10.09 -3.17 -6.56
CA THR A 5 -8.79 -3.82 -6.83
C THR A 5 -7.63 -2.88 -6.47
N ALA A 6 -7.70 -1.61 -6.87
CA ALA A 6 -6.63 -0.65 -6.58
C ALA A 6 -6.47 -0.39 -5.06
N VAL A 7 -7.59 -0.34 -4.32
CA VAL A 7 -7.58 -0.23 -2.86
C VAL A 7 -6.93 -1.46 -2.22
N GLN A 8 -7.31 -2.67 -2.65
CA GLN A 8 -6.73 -3.90 -2.12
C GLN A 8 -5.24 -4.02 -2.44
N ASP A 9 -4.83 -3.66 -3.65
CA ASP A 9 -3.43 -3.63 -4.06
C ASP A 9 -2.61 -2.67 -3.19
N THR A 10 -3.20 -1.53 -2.82
CA THR A 10 -2.57 -0.58 -1.90
C THR A 10 -2.40 -1.18 -0.51
N VAL A 11 -3.44 -1.79 0.06
CA VAL A 11 -3.35 -2.43 1.39
C VAL A 11 -2.30 -3.54 1.40
N ASN A 12 -2.27 -4.35 0.34
CA ASN A 12 -1.27 -5.42 0.20
C ASN A 12 0.14 -4.84 0.09
N ALA A 13 0.35 -3.78 -0.70
CA ALA A 13 1.65 -3.13 -0.83
C ALA A 13 2.12 -2.50 0.49
N VAL A 14 1.21 -1.92 1.28
CA VAL A 14 1.51 -1.42 2.63
C VAL A 14 1.88 -2.55 3.59
N ALA A 15 1.20 -3.70 3.51
CA ALA A 15 1.54 -4.88 4.31
C ALA A 15 2.95 -5.39 3.98
N VAL A 16 3.29 -5.48 2.68
CA VAL A 16 4.64 -5.84 2.22
C VAL A 16 5.67 -4.83 2.67
N ALA A 17 5.39 -3.53 2.58
CA ALA A 17 6.29 -2.49 3.06
C ALA A 17 6.53 -2.59 4.57
N THR A 18 5.48 -2.86 5.34
CA THR A 18 5.58 -3.07 6.80
C THR A 18 6.44 -4.30 7.11
N GLN A 19 6.25 -5.39 6.38
CA GLN A 19 7.07 -6.59 6.53
C GLN A 19 8.54 -6.30 6.16
N ALA A 20 8.81 -5.61 5.05
CA ALA A 20 10.17 -5.25 4.66
C ALA A 20 10.85 -4.33 5.70
N ILE A 21 10.10 -3.42 6.34
CA ILE A 21 10.60 -2.61 7.44
C ILE A 21 10.96 -3.48 8.65
N ASN A 22 10.14 -4.47 8.98
CA ASN A 22 10.40 -5.38 10.10
C ASN A 22 11.61 -6.29 9.84
N ASP A 23 11.77 -6.78 8.60
CA ASP A 23 12.80 -7.76 8.23
C ASP A 23 14.17 -7.11 7.99
N TYR A 24 14.20 -5.94 7.36
CA TYR A 24 15.44 -5.30 6.88
C TYR A 24 15.73 -3.95 7.56
N GLY A 25 14.76 -3.38 8.29
CA GLY A 25 14.84 -2.05 8.87
C GLY A 25 14.36 -0.95 7.91
N LEU A 26 13.83 0.13 8.48
CA LEU A 26 13.19 1.23 7.75
C LEU A 26 14.07 1.91 6.69
N THR A 27 15.38 2.00 6.96
CA THR A 27 16.35 2.67 6.08
C THR A 27 16.94 1.73 5.04
N SER A 28 16.54 0.45 5.02
CA SER A 28 17.03 -0.50 4.04
C SER A 28 16.51 -0.20 2.64
N PRO A 29 17.28 -0.50 1.59
CA PRO A 29 16.81 -0.38 0.20
C PRO A 29 15.51 -1.15 -0.07
N GLN A 30 15.35 -2.31 0.57
CA GLN A 30 14.17 -3.17 0.46
C GLN A 30 12.93 -2.48 1.03
N ALA A 31 13.02 -1.91 2.24
CA ALA A 31 11.94 -1.15 2.86
C ALA A 31 11.60 0.10 2.04
N GLN A 32 12.61 0.83 1.55
CA GLN A 32 12.39 2.02 0.72
C GLN A 32 11.70 1.68 -0.60
N GLY A 33 12.12 0.60 -1.28
CA GLY A 33 11.47 0.14 -2.52
C GLY A 33 10.02 -0.32 -2.29
N ALA A 34 9.77 -1.03 -1.20
CA ALA A 34 8.40 -1.45 -0.85
C ALA A 34 7.50 -0.26 -0.46
N LEU A 35 8.03 0.73 0.26
CA LEU A 35 7.33 1.98 0.56
C LEU A 35 7.00 2.77 -0.71
N ASP A 36 7.92 2.82 -1.67
CA ASP A 36 7.66 3.49 -2.95
C ASP A 36 6.55 2.78 -3.74
N ALA A 37 6.59 1.45 -3.81
CA ALA A 37 5.52 0.65 -4.43
C ALA A 37 4.15 0.91 -3.76
N ALA A 38 4.11 0.97 -2.43
CA ALA A 38 2.89 1.28 -1.69
C ALA A 38 2.35 2.68 -2.01
N ARG A 39 3.23 3.68 -2.17
CA ARG A 39 2.84 5.05 -2.57
C ARG A 39 2.29 5.09 -4.00
N GLN A 40 2.89 4.35 -4.92
CA GLN A 40 2.40 4.27 -6.31
C GLN A 40 1.02 3.59 -6.37
N ALA A 41 0.83 2.51 -5.61
CA ALA A 41 -0.47 1.84 -5.49
C ALA A 41 -1.53 2.80 -4.92
N ALA A 42 -1.21 3.53 -3.85
CA ALA A 42 -2.12 4.52 -3.26
C ALA A 42 -2.48 5.65 -4.24
N THR A 43 -1.52 6.12 -5.03
CA THR A 43 -1.75 7.13 -6.08
C THR A 43 -2.68 6.60 -7.16
N THR A 44 -2.49 5.34 -7.58
CA THR A 44 -3.36 4.67 -8.56
C THR A 44 -4.78 4.50 -8.02
N ALA A 45 -4.92 4.10 -6.76
CA ALA A 45 -6.22 3.96 -6.10
C ALA A 45 -6.93 5.31 -5.98
N ARG A 46 -6.22 6.38 -5.59
CA ARG A 46 -6.76 7.76 -5.57
C ARG A 46 -7.23 8.20 -6.96
N ALA A 47 -6.47 7.91 -8.01
CA ALA A 47 -6.87 8.19 -9.39
C ALA A 47 -8.12 7.39 -9.82
N ALA A 48 -8.34 6.20 -9.26
CA ALA A 48 -9.54 5.40 -9.44
C ALA A 48 -10.73 5.84 -8.56
N GLY A 49 -10.59 6.93 -7.79
CA GLY A 49 -11.64 7.46 -6.92
C GLY A 49 -11.71 6.83 -5.52
N ALA A 50 -10.62 6.20 -5.05
CA ALA A 50 -10.53 5.72 -3.67
C ALA A 50 -10.39 6.88 -2.68
N THR A 51 -11.13 6.78 -1.58
CA THR A 51 -11.13 7.69 -0.44
C THR A 51 -10.39 7.06 0.75
N ASP A 52 -10.14 7.84 1.80
CA ASP A 52 -9.50 7.33 3.01
C ASP A 52 -10.31 6.21 3.68
N ASP A 53 -11.64 6.36 3.72
CA ASP A 53 -12.58 5.35 4.21
C ASP A 53 -12.44 4.01 3.47
N ASP A 54 -12.20 4.03 2.14
CA ASP A 54 -12.03 2.80 1.37
C ASP A 54 -10.76 2.04 1.80
N PHE A 55 -9.66 2.76 2.06
CA PHE A 55 -8.44 2.15 2.57
C PHE A 55 -8.64 1.64 4.00
N HIS A 56 -9.36 2.38 4.85
CA HIS A 56 -9.64 1.96 6.21
C HIS A 56 -10.50 0.69 6.26
N ALA A 57 -11.55 0.62 5.44
CA ALA A 57 -12.42 -0.54 5.32
C ALA A 57 -11.71 -1.78 4.74
N ALA A 58 -10.68 -1.59 3.92
CA ALA A 58 -9.91 -2.68 3.33
C ALA A 58 -8.78 -3.20 4.24
N ARG A 59 -8.50 -2.56 5.38
CA ARG A 59 -7.50 -3.07 6.33
C ARG A 59 -8.04 -4.32 7.04
N PRO A 60 -7.27 -5.43 7.09
CA PRO A 60 -7.67 -6.60 7.87
C PRO A 60 -7.75 -6.25 9.36
N HIS A 61 -8.81 -6.73 10.02
CA HIS A 61 -9.05 -6.60 11.47
C HIS A 61 -8.19 -7.57 12.28
#